data_AF-A0A848FVH1-F1
#
_entry.id   AF-A0A848FVH1-F1
#
_cell.length_a   1.000
_cell.length_b   1.000
_cell.length_c   1.000
_cell.angle_alpha   90.00
_cell.angle_beta   90.00
_cell.angle_gamma   90.00
#
_symmetry.space_group_name_H-M   'P 1'
#
loop_
_entity.id
_entity.type
_entity.pdbx_description
1 polymer ?
#
loop_
_entity_poly.entity_id
_entity_poly.type
_entity_poly.pdbx_seq_one_letter_code
_entity_poly.pdbx_strand_id
1 'polypeptide(L)'
;MKIKLSDYKEVPSFPSGSGIEFYDNKVFLVGDDSREVLILNKRWKEMERVPLLPGTELRLPKQTKSDLEATTIVTINRIPRLLVLGSGSLEKNRNKAILFNLDSYLKDEFDLTPFYNRLTKAGIKALNVEAAAMVEDHILLGNRGNRKNPVNQLIITRNAFWKHQSQAEISIVDLELPVKDSKGIGISGLAYSLLNDTLIFTASTEQTDNAVDDGSIGDSYLGIIENASRKIGRKSLKVNELINLGEVHELFKGFKIESACIQSEKNNNLKLHLVADNDTGKSYLFKLRLKW
;
A
#
# COMPACT_ATOMS: atom_id res chain seq x y z
N MET A 1 2.56 22.87 -4.12
CA MET A 1 3.21 21.66 -4.67
C MET A 1 2.91 21.54 -6.17
N LYS A 2 3.81 20.97 -6.98
CA LYS A 2 3.59 20.74 -8.43
C LYS A 2 3.66 19.25 -8.73
N ILE A 3 2.57 18.70 -9.27
CA ILE A 3 2.50 17.31 -9.78
C ILE A 3 2.49 17.35 -11.30
N LYS A 4 3.25 16.44 -11.92
CA LYS A 4 3.20 16.21 -13.36
C LYS A 4 3.14 14.71 -13.66
N LEU A 5 2.07 14.28 -14.33
CA LEU A 5 2.00 12.97 -14.97
C LEU A 5 3.01 12.92 -16.12
N SER A 6 3.75 11.83 -16.21
CA SER A 6 4.81 11.67 -17.20
C SER A 6 4.71 10.39 -18.04
N ASP A 7 3.97 9.40 -17.57
CA ASP A 7 3.82 8.11 -18.26
C ASP A 7 2.58 7.40 -17.73
N TYR A 8 1.96 6.58 -18.58
CA TYR A 8 0.80 5.75 -18.28
C TYR A 8 0.90 4.44 -19.05
N LYS A 9 0.54 3.32 -18.43
CA LYS A 9 0.53 2.01 -19.09
C LYS A 9 -0.52 1.10 -18.49
N GLU A 10 -1.35 0.52 -19.35
CA GLU A 10 -2.18 -0.65 -19.01
C GLU A 10 -1.30 -1.92 -18.96
N VAL A 11 -1.57 -2.79 -17.99
CA VAL A 11 -0.93 -4.10 -17.81
C VAL A 11 -2.02 -5.18 -17.84
N PRO A 12 -2.54 -5.57 -19.03
CA PRO A 12 -3.72 -6.42 -19.15
C PRO A 12 -3.55 -7.82 -18.54
N SER A 13 -2.30 -8.29 -18.49
CA SER A 13 -1.90 -9.62 -18.02
C SER A 13 -1.66 -9.71 -16.51
N PHE A 14 -1.89 -8.63 -15.75
CA PHE A 14 -1.71 -8.62 -14.31
C PHE A 14 -2.99 -8.10 -13.65
N PRO A 15 -3.71 -8.95 -12.92
CA PRO A 15 -4.99 -8.57 -12.34
C PRO A 15 -4.81 -7.74 -11.07
N SER A 16 -5.73 -6.80 -10.86
CA SER A 16 -6.01 -6.10 -9.60
C SER A 16 -4.78 -5.76 -8.77
N GLY A 17 -3.87 -4.98 -9.37
CA GLY A 17 -2.62 -4.57 -8.75
C GLY A 17 -2.84 -3.64 -7.57
N SER A 18 -2.62 -4.17 -6.38
CA SER A 18 -2.79 -3.53 -5.08
C SER A 18 -1.47 -3.00 -4.50
N GLY A 19 -0.36 -3.66 -4.80
CA GLY A 19 0.97 -3.31 -4.30
C GLY A 19 1.96 -2.99 -5.41
N ILE A 20 2.79 -1.96 -5.20
CA ILE A 20 3.89 -1.61 -6.10
C ILE A 20 5.11 -1.18 -5.30
N GLU A 21 6.27 -1.77 -5.59
CA GLU A 21 7.54 -1.41 -4.94
C GLU A 21 8.67 -1.26 -5.94
N PHE A 22 9.66 -0.42 -5.61
CA PHE A 22 10.83 -0.18 -6.46
C PHE A 22 12.11 -0.51 -5.72
N TYR A 23 12.88 -1.45 -6.26
CA TYR A 23 14.17 -1.85 -5.71
C TYR A 23 15.12 -2.23 -6.85
N ASP A 24 16.38 -1.78 -6.77
CA ASP A 24 17.43 -2.08 -7.74
C ASP A 24 17.01 -1.99 -9.23
N ASN A 25 16.46 -0.83 -9.62
CA ASN A 25 15.94 -0.57 -10.98
C ASN A 25 14.79 -1.47 -11.47
N LYS A 26 14.24 -2.31 -10.60
CA LYS A 26 13.07 -3.16 -10.84
C LYS A 26 11.84 -2.61 -10.12
N VAL A 27 10.68 -2.80 -10.73
CA VAL A 27 9.35 -2.56 -10.16
C VAL A 27 8.74 -3.92 -9.86
N PHE A 28 8.26 -4.11 -8.64
CA PHE A 28 7.61 -5.34 -8.19
C PHE A 28 6.12 -5.02 -8.01
N LEU A 29 5.27 -5.73 -8.74
CA LEU A 29 3.81 -5.61 -8.63
C LEU A 29 3.23 -6.82 -7.90
N VAL A 30 2.32 -6.53 -6.98
CA VAL A 30 1.50 -7.50 -6.26
C VAL A 30 0.03 -7.14 -6.51
N GLY A 31 -0.83 -8.16 -6.61
CA GLY A 31 -2.27 -7.98 -6.73
C GLY A 31 -3.02 -8.72 -5.63
N ASP A 32 -4.20 -8.23 -5.29
CA ASP A 32 -5.05 -8.76 -4.22
C ASP A 32 -5.55 -10.19 -4.49
N ASP A 33 -5.76 -10.50 -5.77
CA ASP A 33 -6.21 -11.77 -6.32
C ASP A 33 -5.18 -12.43 -7.25
N SER A 34 -4.00 -11.82 -7.40
CA SER A 34 -2.87 -12.39 -8.12
C SER A 34 -2.13 -13.45 -7.28
N ARG A 35 -1.52 -14.43 -7.96
CA ARG A 35 -0.73 -15.51 -7.33
C ARG A 35 0.77 -15.31 -7.45
N GLU A 36 1.21 -14.22 -8.05
CA GLU A 36 2.60 -13.97 -8.43
C GLU A 36 3.04 -12.53 -8.18
N VAL A 37 4.35 -12.33 -8.01
CA VAL A 37 4.97 -11.01 -8.20
C VAL A 37 5.29 -10.85 -9.68
N LEU A 38 4.77 -9.80 -10.30
CA LEU A 38 5.20 -9.38 -11.63
C LEU A 38 6.37 -8.39 -11.50
N ILE A 39 7.52 -8.76 -12.05
CA ILE A 39 8.74 -7.97 -12.02
C ILE A 39 8.91 -7.27 -13.36
N LEU A 40 8.99 -5.95 -13.32
CA LEU A 40 9.20 -5.09 -14.47
C LEU A 40 10.51 -4.32 -14.30
N ASN A 41 11.10 -3.83 -15.40
CA ASN A 41 12.11 -2.78 -15.29
C ASN A 41 11.46 -1.41 -15.02
N LYS A 42 12.26 -0.37 -14.73
CA LYS A 42 11.79 1.01 -14.55
C LYS A 42 11.02 1.65 -15.73
N ARG A 43 11.05 1.02 -16.91
CA ARG A 43 10.25 1.40 -18.09
C ARG A 43 9.00 0.53 -18.26
N TRP A 44 8.66 -0.25 -17.23
CA TRP A 44 7.54 -1.19 -17.19
C TRP A 44 7.57 -2.27 -18.26
N LYS A 45 8.76 -2.64 -18.76
CA LYS A 45 8.91 -3.85 -19.57
C LYS A 45 8.97 -5.04 -18.62
N GLU A 46 8.13 -6.04 -18.87
CA GLU A 46 8.14 -7.30 -18.13
C GLU A 46 9.51 -7.96 -18.22
N MET A 47 9.97 -8.42 -17.06
CA MET A 47 11.21 -9.17 -16.91
C MET A 47 10.90 -10.60 -16.49
N GLU A 48 10.15 -10.76 -15.40
CA GLU A 48 9.93 -12.05 -14.77
C GLU A 48 8.58 -12.08 -14.05
N ARG A 49 8.05 -13.29 -13.84
CA ARG A 49 6.89 -13.57 -12.99
C ARG A 49 7.28 -14.65 -12.01
N VAL A 50 7.07 -14.39 -10.72
CA VAL A 50 7.50 -15.31 -9.67
C VAL A 50 6.31 -15.72 -8.80
N PRO A 51 6.01 -17.04 -8.69
CA PRO A 51 4.88 -17.51 -7.88
C PRO A 51 5.02 -17.15 -6.39
N LEU A 52 4.06 -16.37 -5.88
CA LEU A 52 3.89 -16.07 -4.45
C LEU A 52 3.02 -17.10 -3.75
N LEU A 53 1.97 -17.58 -4.42
CA LEU A 53 1.02 -18.54 -3.87
C LEU A 53 1.06 -19.82 -4.73
N PRO A 54 0.59 -20.98 -4.22
CA PRO A 54 0.52 -22.24 -5.00
C PRO A 54 -0.41 -22.10 -6.23
N GLY A 55 -0.77 -23.14 -6.99
CA GLY A 55 -1.86 -23.08 -8.00
C GLY A 55 -1.55 -22.39 -9.33
N THR A 56 -2.53 -22.36 -10.25
CA THR A 56 -2.34 -21.96 -11.66
C THR A 56 -3.40 -20.99 -12.20
N GLU A 57 -4.46 -20.70 -11.45
CA GLU A 57 -5.46 -19.73 -11.88
C GLU A 57 -4.86 -18.32 -11.92
N LEU A 58 -5.23 -17.53 -12.94
CA LEU A 58 -4.76 -16.14 -13.05
C LEU A 58 -5.26 -15.27 -11.89
N ARG A 59 -6.51 -15.50 -11.47
CA ARG A 59 -7.19 -14.75 -10.40
C ARG A 59 -7.72 -15.70 -9.35
N LEU A 60 -7.45 -15.40 -8.08
CA LEU A 60 -8.00 -16.11 -6.94
C LEU A 60 -9.47 -15.71 -6.73
N PRO A 61 -10.38 -16.68 -6.49
CA PRO A 61 -11.76 -16.36 -6.13
C PRO A 61 -11.85 -15.48 -4.87
N LYS A 62 -12.81 -14.54 -4.84
CA LYS A 62 -13.02 -13.59 -3.72
C LYS A 62 -13.11 -14.26 -2.32
N GLN A 63 -13.65 -15.48 -2.26
CA GLN A 63 -13.79 -16.25 -1.01
C GLN A 63 -12.47 -16.86 -0.51
N THR A 64 -11.50 -17.09 -1.41
CA THR A 64 -10.25 -17.80 -1.11
C THR A 64 -9.00 -16.93 -1.29
N LYS A 65 -9.13 -15.73 -1.87
CA LYS A 65 -8.00 -14.80 -2.04
C LYS A 65 -7.37 -14.42 -0.71
N SER A 66 -6.05 -14.27 -0.73
CA SER A 66 -5.29 -13.78 0.43
C SER A 66 -5.36 -12.27 0.60
N ASP A 67 -5.93 -11.55 -0.38
CA ASP A 67 -6.21 -10.11 -0.28
C ASP A 67 -4.92 -9.35 0.05
N LEU A 68 -3.88 -9.62 -0.75
CA LEU A 68 -2.55 -9.06 -0.56
C LEU A 68 -2.58 -7.59 -0.94
N GLU A 69 -2.83 -6.70 0.02
CA GLU A 69 -3.08 -5.28 -0.26
C GLU A 69 -1.86 -4.40 0.07
N ALA A 70 -1.16 -4.68 1.17
CA ALA A 70 -0.07 -3.83 1.62
C ALA A 70 1.32 -4.40 1.28
N THR A 71 2.20 -3.55 0.77
CA THR A 71 3.58 -3.92 0.43
C THR A 71 4.58 -2.89 0.93
N THR A 72 5.78 -3.34 1.30
CA THR A 72 6.93 -2.45 1.54
C THR A 72 8.25 -3.20 1.44
N ILE A 73 9.35 -2.49 1.17
CA ILE A 73 10.71 -3.05 1.18
C ILE A 73 11.28 -2.98 2.58
N VAL A 74 11.68 -4.13 3.12
CA VAL A 74 12.37 -4.25 4.41
C VAL A 74 13.75 -4.87 4.23
N THR A 75 14.67 -4.60 5.16
CA THR A 75 15.99 -5.25 5.18
C THR A 75 16.10 -6.12 6.42
N ILE A 76 16.40 -7.42 6.22
CA ILE A 76 16.60 -8.39 7.31
C ILE A 76 17.98 -8.99 7.12
N ASN A 77 18.86 -8.88 8.13
CA ASN A 77 20.23 -9.40 8.06
C ASN A 77 20.98 -8.92 6.80
N ARG A 78 20.81 -7.65 6.43
CA ARG A 78 21.36 -7.01 5.22
C ARG A 78 20.81 -7.54 3.89
N ILE A 79 19.79 -8.37 3.91
CA ILE A 79 19.13 -8.89 2.71
C ILE A 79 17.82 -8.10 2.50
N PRO A 80 17.66 -7.44 1.34
CA PRO A 80 16.43 -6.75 0.99
C PRO A 80 15.30 -7.76 0.70
N ARG A 81 14.11 -7.47 1.21
CA ARG A 81 12.93 -8.31 1.04
C ARG A 81 11.71 -7.45 0.78
N LEU A 82 10.85 -7.91 -0.11
CA LEU A 82 9.50 -7.40 -0.24
C LEU A 82 8.65 -8.06 0.85
N LEU A 83 8.16 -7.24 1.78
CA LEU A 83 7.11 -7.62 2.71
C LEU A 83 5.77 -7.40 1.99
N VAL A 84 4.95 -8.45 1.97
CA VAL A 84 3.58 -8.43 1.41
C VAL A 84 2.63 -8.87 2.50
N LEU A 85 1.54 -8.13 2.70
CA LEU A 85 0.59 -8.35 3.79
C LEU A 85 -0.83 -8.50 3.23
N GLY A 86 -1.54 -9.49 3.76
CA GLY A 86 -2.97 -9.58 3.57
C GLY A 86 -3.72 -8.54 4.40
N SER A 87 -4.90 -8.11 3.95
CA SER A 87 -5.64 -7.02 4.58
C SER A 87 -6.15 -7.27 6.00
N GLY A 88 -6.26 -8.53 6.41
CA GLY A 88 -6.80 -8.91 7.72
C GLY A 88 -8.32 -8.69 7.88
N SER A 89 -9.03 -8.27 6.84
CA SER A 89 -10.48 -8.02 6.90
C SER A 89 -11.33 -9.29 7.00
N LEU A 90 -10.76 -10.45 6.65
CA LEU A 90 -11.35 -11.78 6.83
C LEU A 90 -10.30 -12.77 7.34
N GLU A 91 -10.46 -13.22 8.58
CA GLU A 91 -9.46 -14.03 9.30
C GLU A 91 -9.05 -15.30 8.54
N LYS A 92 -9.98 -15.99 7.88
CA LYS A 92 -9.75 -17.32 7.29
C LYS A 92 -8.59 -17.34 6.29
N ASN A 93 -8.43 -16.29 5.48
CA ASN A 93 -7.47 -16.29 4.35
C ASN A 93 -6.62 -15.01 4.24
N ARG A 94 -6.98 -13.92 4.94
CA ARG A 94 -6.36 -12.59 4.77
C ARG A 94 -5.35 -12.23 5.86
N ASN A 95 -5.17 -13.09 6.88
CA ASN A 95 -4.20 -12.91 7.96
C ASN A 95 -2.82 -13.47 7.56
N LYS A 96 -2.19 -12.91 6.52
CA LYS A 96 -0.94 -13.45 5.96
C LYS A 96 0.14 -12.38 5.85
N ALA A 97 1.38 -12.75 6.12
CA ALA A 97 2.57 -12.04 5.65
C ALA A 97 3.42 -12.95 4.78
N ILE A 98 3.94 -12.41 3.68
CA ILE A 98 4.94 -13.06 2.84
C ILE A 98 6.18 -12.18 2.82
N LEU A 99 7.33 -12.76 3.14
CA LEU A 99 8.63 -12.14 2.97
C LEU A 99 9.31 -12.73 1.74
N PHE A 100 9.29 -11.98 0.65
CA PHE A 100 9.88 -12.37 -0.63
C PHE A 100 11.30 -11.81 -0.75
N ASN A 101 12.31 -12.68 -0.83
CA ASN A 101 13.71 -12.30 -0.99
C ASN A 101 13.95 -11.72 -2.39
N LEU A 102 14.49 -10.52 -2.49
CA LEU A 102 14.67 -9.82 -3.77
C LEU A 102 15.88 -10.30 -4.58
N ASP A 103 16.78 -11.06 -3.96
CA ASP A 103 17.96 -11.63 -4.61
C ASP A 103 17.69 -13.07 -5.07
N SER A 104 17.15 -13.90 -4.17
CA SER A 104 16.97 -15.33 -4.42
C SER A 104 15.56 -15.73 -4.82
N TYR A 105 14.59 -14.80 -4.72
CA TYR A 105 13.16 -15.04 -4.94
C TYR A 105 12.53 -16.15 -4.07
N LEU A 106 13.22 -16.55 -3.01
CA LEU A 106 12.65 -17.43 -1.99
C LEU A 106 11.69 -16.64 -1.11
N LYS A 107 10.64 -17.31 -0.61
CA LYS A 107 9.64 -16.70 0.27
C LYS A 107 9.51 -17.44 1.59
N ASP A 108 9.28 -16.66 2.64
CA ASP A 108 8.82 -17.15 3.93
C ASP A 108 7.38 -16.65 4.15
N GLU A 109 6.50 -17.50 4.67
CA GLU A 109 5.10 -17.15 4.96
C GLU A 109 4.84 -17.19 6.47
N PHE A 110 4.02 -16.25 6.95
CA PHE A 110 3.64 -16.15 8.36
C PHE A 110 2.13 -15.93 8.48
N ASP A 111 1.51 -16.60 9.44
CA ASP A 111 0.14 -16.31 9.87
C ASP A 111 0.16 -15.09 10.79
N LEU A 112 -0.58 -14.03 10.43
CA LEU A 112 -0.67 -12.79 11.18
C LEU A 112 -1.85 -12.73 12.15
N THR A 113 -2.60 -13.82 12.31
CA THR A 113 -3.76 -13.88 13.21
C THR A 113 -3.45 -13.37 14.63
N PRO A 114 -2.33 -13.75 15.28
CA PRO A 114 -1.98 -13.20 16.59
C PRO A 114 -1.82 -11.67 16.59
N PHE A 115 -1.14 -11.10 15.61
CA PHE A 115 -0.92 -9.65 15.52
C PHE A 115 -2.23 -8.90 15.22
N TYR A 116 -3.00 -9.36 14.22
CA TYR A 116 -4.26 -8.73 13.81
C TYR A 116 -5.33 -8.80 14.91
N ASN A 117 -5.38 -9.89 15.67
CA ASN A 117 -6.24 -9.97 16.86
C ASN A 117 -5.86 -8.97 17.97
N ARG A 118 -4.59 -8.58 18.07
CA ARG A 118 -4.16 -7.52 19.00
C ARG A 118 -4.61 -6.15 18.51
N LEU A 119 -4.59 -5.90 17.19
CA LEU A 119 -5.07 -4.65 16.61
C LEU A 119 -6.56 -4.41 16.85
N THR A 120 -7.39 -5.44 16.63
CA THR A 120 -8.83 -5.35 16.88
C THR A 120 -9.12 -5.10 18.36
N LYS A 121 -8.44 -5.81 19.27
CA LYS A 121 -8.50 -5.58 20.72
C LYS A 121 -8.00 -4.19 21.14
N ALA A 122 -7.07 -3.61 20.40
CA ALA A 122 -6.54 -2.27 20.63
C ALA A 122 -7.46 -1.14 20.11
N GLY A 123 -8.59 -1.48 19.49
CA GLY A 123 -9.63 -0.52 19.10
C GLY A 123 -9.88 -0.37 17.60
N ILE A 124 -9.17 -1.12 16.74
CA ILE A 124 -9.47 -1.14 15.30
C ILE A 124 -10.78 -1.90 15.06
N LYS A 125 -11.85 -1.16 14.74
CA LYS A 125 -13.20 -1.71 14.58
C LYS A 125 -13.40 -2.47 13.27
N ALA A 126 -12.77 -2.00 12.19
CA ALA A 126 -12.81 -2.60 10.86
C ALA A 126 -11.36 -2.69 10.38
N LEU A 127 -10.75 -3.85 10.60
CA LEU A 127 -9.38 -4.11 10.15
C LEU A 127 -9.38 -4.28 8.63
N ASN A 128 -8.55 -3.49 7.96
CA ASN A 128 -8.32 -3.52 6.53
C ASN A 128 -6.98 -2.85 6.22
N VAL A 129 -5.88 -3.60 6.36
CA VAL A 129 -4.53 -3.11 6.11
C VAL A 129 -4.29 -3.06 4.60
N GLU A 130 -4.17 -1.85 4.05
CA GLU A 130 -3.93 -1.67 2.61
C GLU A 130 -2.59 -1.02 2.29
N ALA A 131 -2.00 -0.32 3.26
CA ALA A 131 -0.74 0.36 3.04
C ALA A 131 0.36 -0.11 3.99
N ALA A 132 1.61 -0.12 3.54
CA ALA A 132 2.76 -0.31 4.41
C ALA A 132 3.93 0.59 3.98
N ALA A 133 4.71 1.08 4.94
CA ALA A 133 5.99 1.73 4.68
C ALA A 133 6.97 1.47 5.81
N MET A 134 8.23 1.23 5.46
CA MET A 134 9.35 1.23 6.39
C MET A 134 9.82 2.68 6.63
N VAL A 135 9.81 3.11 7.89
CA VAL A 135 10.34 4.42 8.33
C VAL A 135 11.36 4.18 9.43
N GLU A 136 12.64 4.33 9.10
CA GLU A 136 13.75 3.92 9.96
C GLU A 136 13.64 2.43 10.36
N ASP A 137 13.46 2.13 11.66
CA ASP A 137 13.25 0.77 12.19
C ASP A 137 11.76 0.45 12.48
N HIS A 138 10.86 1.31 12.03
CA HIS A 138 9.42 1.14 12.22
C HIS A 138 8.75 0.72 10.92
N ILE A 139 7.71 -0.10 11.07
CA ILE A 139 6.74 -0.37 10.02
C ILE A 139 5.49 0.43 10.34
N LEU A 140 5.09 1.28 9.41
CA LEU A 140 3.78 1.94 9.42
C LEU A 140 2.85 1.12 8.54
N LEU A 141 1.69 0.74 9.07
CA LEU A 141 0.62 0.10 8.31
C LEU A 141 -0.57 1.06 8.25
N GLY A 142 -1.13 1.27 7.05
CA GLY A 142 -2.34 2.04 6.86
C GLY A 142 -3.57 1.14 6.93
N ASN A 143 -4.41 1.37 7.92
CA ASN A 143 -5.74 0.77 8.01
C ASN A 143 -6.75 1.68 7.29
N ARG A 144 -7.39 1.15 6.24
CA ARG A 144 -8.37 1.85 5.40
C ARG A 144 -9.64 2.18 6.19
N GLY A 145 -10.03 3.45 6.16
CA GLY A 145 -11.36 3.90 6.57
C GLY A 145 -12.42 3.58 5.51
N ASN A 146 -13.65 3.30 5.96
CA ASN A 146 -14.83 3.07 5.10
C ASN A 146 -16.02 3.91 5.56
N ARG A 147 -17.16 3.89 4.86
CA ARG A 147 -18.30 4.77 5.21
C ARG A 147 -18.85 4.54 6.62
N LYS A 148 -18.75 3.32 7.18
CA LYS A 148 -19.19 3.01 8.55
C LYS A 148 -18.14 3.37 9.61
N ASN A 149 -16.86 3.22 9.29
CA ASN A 149 -15.72 3.55 10.12
C ASN A 149 -14.77 4.46 9.31
N PRO A 150 -15.07 5.77 9.18
CA PRO A 150 -14.43 6.65 8.19
C PRO A 150 -13.01 7.09 8.56
N VAL A 151 -12.55 6.78 9.76
CA VAL A 151 -11.24 7.20 10.24
C VAL A 151 -10.19 6.26 9.69
N ASN A 152 -9.31 6.78 8.82
CA ASN A 152 -8.07 6.10 8.45
C ASN A 152 -7.13 6.07 9.65
N GLN A 153 -6.38 4.99 9.83
CA GLN A 153 -5.44 4.85 10.94
C GLN A 153 -4.06 4.44 10.46
N LEU A 154 -3.03 4.95 11.12
CA LEU A 154 -1.67 4.45 11.01
C LEU A 154 -1.36 3.59 12.23
N ILE A 155 -1.04 2.33 11.99
CA ILE A 155 -0.52 1.39 12.98
C ILE A 155 1.00 1.46 12.88
N ILE A 156 1.65 1.82 13.97
CA ILE A 156 3.10 1.89 14.08
C ILE A 156 3.57 0.69 14.89
N THR A 157 4.45 -0.11 14.30
CA THR A 157 5.09 -1.25 14.96
C THR A 157 6.57 -1.32 14.59
N ARG A 158 7.29 -2.28 15.18
CA ARG A 158 8.72 -2.50 14.89
C ARG A 158 8.90 -3.39 13.68
N ASN A 159 10.04 -3.22 13.01
CA ASN A 159 10.48 -4.19 12.02
C ASN A 159 10.49 -5.61 12.60
N ALA A 160 10.22 -6.61 11.75
CA ALA A 160 10.08 -8.01 12.14
C ALA A 160 8.92 -8.36 13.10
N PHE A 161 7.90 -7.51 13.23
CA PHE A 161 6.70 -7.78 14.06
C PHE A 161 6.06 -9.15 13.76
N TRP A 162 6.11 -9.62 12.51
CA TRP A 162 5.57 -10.91 12.06
C TRP A 162 6.20 -12.13 12.76
N LYS A 163 7.41 -12.01 13.32
CA LYS A 163 8.08 -13.08 14.09
C LYS A 163 7.72 -13.06 15.58
N HIS A 164 7.51 -11.89 16.17
CA HIS A 164 7.30 -11.70 17.61
C HIS A 164 5.95 -11.03 17.89
N GLN A 165 4.90 -11.55 17.27
CA GLN A 165 3.59 -10.90 17.17
C GLN A 165 2.90 -10.63 18.51
N SER A 166 3.14 -11.42 19.56
CA SER A 166 2.56 -11.21 20.89
C SER A 166 3.20 -10.06 21.67
N GLN A 167 4.47 -9.74 21.35
CA GLN A 167 5.27 -8.72 22.03
C GLN A 167 5.48 -7.47 21.17
N ALA A 168 5.13 -7.51 19.88
CA ALA A 168 5.27 -6.40 18.97
C ALA A 168 4.63 -5.13 19.54
N GLU A 169 5.39 -4.03 19.56
CA GLU A 169 4.88 -2.72 19.94
C GLU A 169 3.76 -2.30 18.97
N ILE A 170 2.68 -1.74 19.51
CA ILE A 170 1.56 -1.24 18.71
C ILE A 170 1.23 0.15 19.22
N SER A 171 1.34 1.14 18.32
CA SER A 171 0.76 2.46 18.49
C SER A 171 -0.21 2.71 17.34
N ILE A 172 -1.41 3.20 17.65
CA ILE A 172 -2.43 3.51 16.65
C ILE A 172 -2.64 5.02 16.68
N VAL A 173 -2.54 5.64 15.51
CA VAL A 173 -2.76 7.07 15.33
C VAL A 173 -3.83 7.26 14.27
N ASP A 174 -4.87 8.00 14.63
CA ASP A 174 -5.90 8.40 13.66
C ASP A 174 -5.29 9.40 12.67
N LEU A 175 -5.58 9.19 11.38
CA LEU A 175 -5.12 10.01 10.28
C LEU A 175 -6.27 10.86 9.75
N GLU A 176 -6.37 12.08 10.27
CA GLU A 176 -7.35 13.06 9.82
C GLU A 176 -6.94 13.68 8.47
N LEU A 177 -7.79 13.50 7.45
CA LEU A 177 -7.59 14.09 6.14
C LEU A 177 -8.05 15.57 6.14
N PRO A 178 -7.32 16.49 5.50
CA PRO A 178 -7.60 17.93 5.55
C PRO A 178 -8.72 18.34 4.57
N VAL A 179 -9.87 17.68 4.65
CA VAL A 179 -11.06 17.90 3.82
C VAL A 179 -12.32 18.00 4.68
N LYS A 180 -13.36 18.65 4.16
CA LYS A 180 -14.63 18.85 4.91
C LYS A 180 -15.38 17.55 5.17
N ASP A 181 -15.35 16.62 4.21
CA ASP A 181 -15.93 15.30 4.33
C ASP A 181 -14.93 14.27 3.82
N SER A 182 -14.37 13.51 4.75
CA SER A 182 -13.42 12.41 4.46
C SER A 182 -14.11 11.06 4.38
N LYS A 183 -15.44 11.00 4.53
CA LYS A 183 -16.19 9.75 4.57
C LYS A 183 -16.09 9.01 3.24
N GLY A 184 -15.54 7.79 3.30
CA GLY A 184 -15.34 6.95 2.12
C GLY A 184 -14.00 7.19 1.40
N ILE A 185 -13.17 8.14 1.86
CA ILE A 185 -11.79 8.29 1.38
C ILE A 185 -10.90 7.40 2.24
N GLY A 186 -10.49 6.27 1.68
CA GLY A 186 -9.68 5.26 2.35
C GLY A 186 -8.21 5.33 1.92
N ILE A 187 -7.27 5.25 2.86
CA ILE A 187 -5.85 5.07 2.54
C ILE A 187 -5.66 3.73 1.83
N SER A 188 -4.87 3.74 0.75
CA SER A 188 -4.61 2.56 -0.08
C SER A 188 -3.13 2.22 -0.16
N GLY A 189 -2.22 3.19 -0.04
CA GLY A 189 -0.78 2.93 -0.17
C GLY A 189 0.08 3.91 0.60
N LEU A 190 1.33 3.53 0.87
CA LEU A 190 2.30 4.31 1.63
C LEU A 190 3.69 4.17 0.99
N ALA A 191 4.45 5.27 0.97
CA ALA A 191 5.86 5.27 0.59
C ALA A 191 6.62 6.31 1.42
N TYR A 192 7.85 6.00 1.82
CA TYR A 192 8.67 6.91 2.61
C TYR A 192 9.89 7.40 1.84
N SER A 193 10.01 8.73 1.73
CA SER A 193 11.20 9.42 1.22
C SER A 193 12.16 9.66 2.36
N LEU A 194 13.25 8.90 2.40
CA LEU A 194 14.29 9.05 3.41
C LEU A 194 15.00 10.40 3.27
N LEU A 195 15.35 10.80 2.04
CA LEU A 195 16.08 12.04 1.79
C LEU A 195 15.32 13.30 2.22
N ASN A 196 13.99 13.29 2.08
CA ASN A 196 13.14 14.44 2.39
C ASN A 196 12.37 14.28 3.71
N ASP A 197 12.59 13.18 4.45
CA ASP A 197 11.83 12.81 5.65
C ASP A 197 10.30 12.98 5.47
N THR A 198 9.77 12.44 4.38
CA THR A 198 8.39 12.66 3.96
C THR A 198 7.69 11.33 3.67
N LEU A 199 6.56 11.10 4.33
CA LEU A 199 5.67 9.99 4.04
C LEU A 199 4.64 10.44 2.99
N ILE A 200 4.59 9.72 1.88
CA ILE A 200 3.60 9.85 0.84
C ILE A 200 2.56 8.76 1.07
N PHE A 201 1.29 9.09 0.92
CA PHE A 201 0.23 8.09 0.89
C PHE A 201 -0.66 8.27 -0.32
N THR A 202 -1.24 7.17 -0.80
CA THR A 202 -2.35 7.18 -1.74
C THR A 202 -3.63 6.92 -0.97
N ALA A 203 -4.72 7.52 -1.43
CA ALA A 203 -6.05 7.24 -0.92
C ALA A 203 -7.05 7.26 -2.07
N SER A 204 -8.15 6.54 -1.91
CA SER A 204 -9.18 6.42 -2.93
C SER A 204 -10.57 6.48 -2.32
N THR A 205 -11.51 7.07 -3.04
CA THR A 205 -12.92 7.07 -2.66
C THR A 205 -13.57 5.77 -3.10
N GLU A 206 -14.17 5.05 -2.16
CA GLU A 206 -15.08 3.94 -2.46
C GLU A 206 -16.42 4.13 -1.77
N GLN A 207 -17.50 3.91 -2.51
CA GLN A 207 -18.85 3.99 -1.97
C GLN A 207 -19.31 2.66 -1.35
N THR A 208 -18.57 2.16 -0.37
CA THR A 208 -18.90 0.94 0.38
C THR A 208 -18.94 1.17 1.90
N ASP A 209 -19.82 0.45 2.59
CA ASP A 209 -20.01 0.56 4.04
C ASP A 209 -19.13 -0.43 4.84
N ASN A 210 -18.38 -1.31 4.16
CA ASN A 210 -17.54 -2.32 4.80
C ASN A 210 -16.21 -2.56 4.02
N ALA A 211 -15.33 -3.40 4.57
CA ALA A 211 -13.99 -3.67 4.03
C ALA A 211 -13.92 -4.93 3.11
N VAL A 212 -15.06 -5.48 2.71
CA VAL A 212 -15.15 -6.74 1.97
C VAL A 212 -15.80 -6.56 0.59
N ASP A 213 -16.80 -5.67 0.51
CA ASP A 213 -17.57 -5.41 -0.71
C ASP A 213 -16.99 -4.22 -1.48
N ASP A 214 -16.95 -4.37 -2.80
CA ASP A 214 -16.44 -3.35 -3.71
C ASP A 214 -17.54 -2.29 -3.93
N GLY A 215 -17.19 -1.02 -3.75
CA GLY A 215 -18.09 0.12 -3.99
C GLY A 215 -17.78 0.81 -5.32
N SER A 216 -18.61 1.77 -5.73
CA SER A 216 -18.26 2.57 -6.92
C SER A 216 -16.99 3.39 -6.67
N ILE A 217 -16.11 3.40 -7.68
CA ILE A 217 -14.85 4.14 -7.67
C ILE A 217 -15.13 5.64 -7.82
N GLY A 218 -14.65 6.42 -6.86
CA GLY A 218 -14.63 7.88 -6.93
C GLY A 218 -13.25 8.43 -7.28
N ASP A 219 -12.87 9.53 -6.63
CA ASP A 219 -11.57 10.16 -6.84
C ASP A 219 -10.43 9.44 -6.11
N SER A 220 -9.22 9.60 -6.65
CA SER A 220 -7.97 9.18 -6.01
C SER A 220 -7.12 10.38 -5.61
N TYR A 221 -6.37 10.22 -4.53
CA TYR A 221 -5.61 11.28 -3.88
C TYR A 221 -4.17 10.89 -3.63
N LEU A 222 -3.30 11.89 -3.61
CA LEU A 222 -1.94 11.80 -3.10
C LEU A 222 -1.79 12.70 -1.88
N GLY A 223 -1.49 12.10 -0.74
CA GLY A 223 -1.30 12.81 0.52
C GLY A 223 0.15 12.88 0.94
N ILE A 224 0.49 13.92 1.69
CA ILE A 224 1.86 14.22 2.13
C ILE A 224 1.90 14.45 3.64
N ILE A 225 2.84 13.80 4.32
CA ILE A 225 3.16 14.00 5.72
C ILE A 225 4.65 14.28 5.83
N GLU A 226 5.01 15.53 6.08
CA GLU A 226 6.40 15.96 6.24
C GLU A 226 6.93 15.63 7.63
N ASN A 227 8.25 15.56 7.78
CA ASN A 227 8.93 15.25 9.04
C ASN A 227 8.43 13.94 9.67
N ALA A 228 8.19 12.92 8.85
CA ALA A 228 7.45 11.74 9.26
C ALA A 228 8.18 10.95 10.36
N SER A 229 9.50 10.79 10.26
CA SER A 229 10.32 10.10 11.29
C SER A 229 10.15 10.75 12.66
N ARG A 230 10.18 12.09 12.73
CA ARG A 230 10.04 12.87 13.97
C ARG A 230 8.63 12.83 14.58
N LYS A 231 7.65 12.36 13.81
CA LYS A 231 6.27 12.19 14.25
C LYS A 231 5.98 10.76 14.75
N ILE A 232 6.90 9.81 14.56
CA ILE A 232 6.82 8.49 15.20
C ILE A 232 6.75 8.66 16.72
N GLY A 233 5.80 7.97 17.36
CA GLY A 233 5.56 8.06 18.80
C GLY A 233 4.73 9.27 19.25
N ARG A 234 4.35 10.18 18.33
CA ARG A 234 3.36 11.23 18.64
C ARG A 234 1.95 10.67 18.60
N LYS A 235 1.04 11.33 19.33
CA LYS A 235 -0.38 10.99 19.36
C LYS A 235 -1.16 11.43 18.12
N SER A 236 -0.56 12.27 17.27
CA SER A 236 -1.19 12.75 16.04
C SER A 236 -0.17 12.99 14.93
N LEU A 237 -0.60 12.75 13.70
CA LEU A 237 0.15 12.98 12.47
C LEU A 237 -0.64 13.95 11.60
N LYS A 238 -0.14 15.18 11.46
CA LYS A 238 -0.73 16.16 10.55
C LYS A 238 -0.44 15.77 9.11
N VAL A 239 -1.49 15.58 8.31
CA VAL A 239 -1.44 15.57 6.85
C VAL A 239 -1.19 17.01 6.38
N ASN A 240 -0.06 17.23 5.72
CA ASN A 240 0.36 18.54 5.23
C ASN A 240 -0.43 18.95 3.99
N GLU A 241 -0.64 18.01 3.07
CA GLU A 241 -1.33 18.22 1.80
C GLU A 241 -2.14 16.97 1.44
N LEU A 242 -3.27 17.16 0.77
CA LEU A 242 -4.05 16.10 0.14
C LEU A 242 -4.47 16.58 -1.25
N ILE A 243 -3.96 15.93 -2.28
CA ILE A 243 -4.08 16.40 -3.67
C ILE A 243 -4.98 15.45 -4.43
N ASN A 244 -6.08 15.96 -4.99
CA ASN A 244 -6.96 15.19 -5.87
C ASN A 244 -6.27 14.97 -7.23
N LEU A 245 -5.99 13.72 -7.58
CA LEU A 245 -5.28 13.37 -8.80
C LEU A 245 -6.12 13.60 -10.06
N GLY A 246 -7.45 13.51 -9.96
CA GLY A 246 -8.38 13.83 -11.06
C GLY A 246 -8.38 15.31 -11.46
N GLU A 247 -8.00 16.20 -10.53
CA GLU A 247 -7.78 17.64 -10.80
C GLU A 247 -6.39 17.91 -11.39
N VAL A 248 -5.41 17.05 -11.11
CA VAL A 248 -4.05 17.15 -11.68
C VAL A 248 -4.05 16.75 -13.15
N HIS A 249 -4.73 15.66 -13.50
CA HIS A 249 -4.80 15.17 -14.88
C HIS A 249 -6.03 14.29 -15.10
N GLU A 250 -6.73 14.46 -16.22
CA GLU A 250 -7.98 13.75 -16.52
C GLU A 250 -7.84 12.22 -16.56
N LEU A 251 -6.69 11.70 -16.99
CA LEU A 251 -6.38 10.27 -17.00
C LEU A 251 -6.48 9.57 -15.63
N PHE A 252 -6.50 10.29 -14.52
CA PHE A 252 -6.73 9.68 -13.20
C PHE A 252 -8.21 9.41 -12.91
N LYS A 253 -9.13 10.03 -13.64
CA LYS A 253 -10.57 9.85 -13.42
C LYS A 253 -10.97 8.42 -13.78
N GLY A 254 -11.70 7.78 -12.87
CA GLY A 254 -12.12 6.38 -13.02
C GLY A 254 -11.05 5.35 -12.67
N PHE A 255 -9.91 5.76 -12.10
CA PHE A 255 -8.91 4.85 -11.55
C PHE A 255 -8.83 4.98 -10.04
N LYS A 256 -8.89 3.84 -9.37
CA LYS A 256 -8.59 3.69 -7.95
C LYS A 256 -7.09 3.48 -7.80
N ILE A 257 -6.37 4.50 -7.36
CA ILE A 257 -4.93 4.37 -7.10
C ILE A 257 -4.75 3.54 -5.83
N GLU A 258 -4.18 2.36 -5.99
CA GLU A 258 -4.01 1.40 -4.90
C GLU A 258 -2.71 1.65 -4.15
N SER A 259 -1.60 1.88 -4.85
CA SER A 259 -0.33 2.08 -4.17
C SER A 259 0.62 2.95 -4.96
N ALA A 260 1.67 3.44 -4.28
CA ALA A 260 2.75 4.20 -4.88
C ALA A 260 4.09 3.83 -4.26
N CYS A 261 5.15 3.89 -5.06
CA CYS A 261 6.53 3.75 -4.57
C CYS A 261 7.46 4.80 -5.19
N ILE A 262 8.58 5.05 -4.53
CA ILE A 262 9.57 6.05 -4.96
C ILE A 262 10.59 5.39 -5.89
N GLN A 263 10.58 5.78 -7.16
CA GLN A 263 11.61 5.38 -8.13
C GLN A 263 12.94 6.10 -7.86
N SER A 264 12.88 7.38 -7.52
CA SER A 264 14.06 8.19 -7.21
C SER A 264 13.67 9.43 -6.44
N GLU A 265 14.52 9.83 -5.50
CA GLU A 265 14.39 11.05 -4.74
C GLU A 265 15.59 11.98 -4.91
N LYS A 266 15.31 13.28 -4.91
CA LYS A 266 16.26 14.39 -4.75
C LYS A 266 15.62 15.37 -3.78
N ASN A 267 16.38 16.36 -3.30
CA ASN A 267 15.83 17.44 -2.48
C ASN A 267 14.59 18.04 -3.17
N ASN A 268 13.45 17.90 -2.50
CA ASN A 268 12.11 18.34 -2.89
C ASN A 268 11.62 17.87 -4.27
N ASN A 269 12.11 16.74 -4.77
CA ASN A 269 11.70 16.20 -6.06
C ASN A 269 11.69 14.67 -6.04
N LEU A 270 10.50 14.09 -6.21
CA LEU A 270 10.30 12.66 -6.29
C LEU A 270 9.83 12.24 -7.68
N LYS A 271 10.28 11.07 -8.10
CA LYS A 271 9.64 10.30 -9.16
C LYS A 271 8.94 9.12 -8.52
N LEU A 272 7.65 8.99 -8.76
CA LEU A 272 6.82 7.94 -8.21
C LEU A 272 6.34 7.01 -9.33
N HIS A 273 6.26 5.71 -9.01
CA HIS A 273 5.37 4.80 -9.72
C HIS A 273 4.10 4.64 -8.90
N LEU A 274 2.97 4.48 -9.57
CA LEU A 274 1.69 4.20 -8.95
C LEU A 274 1.06 3.03 -9.68
N VAL A 275 0.32 2.21 -8.94
CA VAL A 275 -0.52 1.14 -9.47
C VAL A 275 -1.98 1.46 -9.16
N ALA A 276 -2.87 1.07 -10.07
CA ALA A 276 -4.29 1.32 -9.97
C ALA A 276 -5.11 0.13 -10.48
N ASP A 277 -6.32 0.01 -9.95
CA ASP A 277 -7.40 -0.81 -10.47
C ASP A 277 -8.57 0.10 -10.91
N ASN A 278 -9.43 -0.40 -11.78
CA ASN A 278 -10.69 0.21 -12.19
C ASN A 278 -11.82 -0.83 -12.34
N ASP A 279 -11.75 -1.92 -11.58
CA ASP A 279 -12.70 -3.05 -11.57
C ASP A 279 -12.81 -3.81 -12.90
N THR A 280 -11.88 -3.59 -13.84
CA THR A 280 -11.84 -4.34 -15.11
C THR A 280 -11.07 -5.66 -15.00
N GLY A 281 -10.50 -5.96 -13.82
CA GLY A 281 -9.63 -7.11 -13.60
C GLY A 281 -8.24 -6.98 -14.24
N LYS A 282 -7.81 -5.74 -14.50
CA LYS A 282 -6.52 -5.38 -15.07
C LYS A 282 -5.84 -4.34 -14.20
N SER A 283 -4.52 -4.25 -14.28
CA SER A 283 -3.75 -3.23 -13.57
C SER A 283 -3.30 -2.10 -14.49
N TYR A 284 -3.14 -0.92 -13.90
CA TYR A 284 -2.72 0.28 -14.61
C TYR A 284 -1.59 0.96 -13.84
N LEU A 285 -0.59 1.47 -14.58
CA LEU A 285 0.59 2.08 -14.01
C LEU A 285 0.68 3.54 -14.43
N PHE A 286 1.06 4.39 -13.47
CA PHE A 286 1.29 5.82 -13.69
C PHE A 286 2.70 6.21 -13.22
N LYS A 287 3.36 7.14 -13.90
CA LYS A 287 4.57 7.81 -13.39
C LYS A 287 4.29 9.27 -13.12
N LEU A 288 4.48 9.66 -11.86
CA LEU A 288 4.36 11.04 -11.44
C LEU A 288 5.71 11.63 -11.10
N ARG A 289 5.85 12.94 -11.35
CA ARG A 289 6.86 13.78 -10.73
C ARG A 289 6.20 14.68 -9.72
N LEU A 290 6.66 14.62 -8.48
CA LEU A 290 6.21 15.45 -7.39
C LEU A 290 7.34 16.44 -7.05
N LYS A 291 7.04 17.73 -7.07
CA LYS A 291 7.99 18.79 -6.69
C LYS A 291 7.36 19.70 -5.65
N TRP A 292 8.11 20.02 -4.60
CA TRP A 292 7.73 21.04 -3.63
C TRP A 292 8.81 22.12 -3.49
#